data_AF-A0A9P7ACV0-F1
#
_entry.id   AF-A0A9P7ACV0-F1
#
_cell.length_a   1.000
_cell.length_b   1.000
_cell.length_c   1.000
_cell.angle_alpha   90.00
_cell.angle_beta   90.00
_cell.angle_gamma   90.00
#
_symmetry.space_group_name_H-M   'P 1'
#
loop_
_entity.id
_entity.type
_entity.pdbx_description
1 polymer ?
#
loop_
_entity_poly.entity_id
_entity_poly.type
_entity_poly.pdbx_seq_one_letter_code
_entity_poly.pdbx_strand_id
1 'polypeptide(L)'
;REDVYSYEYEDSPGPNCKDLAFDLRCRSKSPWNDKVIGLLLEELQRRGDIESWPFQRSEAYFMEILQARYKRLHTIWTAAQPKVTAMGGVETPAEVEQRLITKKDETLKATRQTTRWKNMDENEEDVAAWQWLQRVVGTLGEGGMSSEESDVENKIKTVLHVKNMTWRHVIEQELDIIDHQRIVDNDIF
;
A
#
# COMPACT_ATOMS: atom_id res chain seq x y z
N ARG A 1 11.27 -2.30 -32.73
CA ARG A 1 11.41 -0.83 -32.49
C ARG A 1 11.16 -0.02 -33.75
N GLU A 2 11.53 -0.58 -34.90
CA GLU A 2 10.95 -0.25 -36.20
C GLU A 2 9.42 -0.20 -36.11
N ASP A 3 8.80 -1.15 -35.41
CA ASP A 3 7.35 -1.21 -35.14
C ASP A 3 6.73 0.05 -34.52
N VAL A 4 7.41 0.74 -33.59
CA VAL A 4 6.90 1.99 -32.99
C VAL A 4 6.95 3.14 -34.00
N TYR A 5 8.08 3.24 -34.72
CA TYR A 5 8.27 4.25 -35.75
C TYR A 5 7.33 4.03 -36.94
N SER A 6 7.25 2.80 -37.44
CA SER A 6 6.38 2.42 -38.55
C SER A 6 4.90 2.50 -38.18
N TYR A 7 4.51 2.32 -36.91
CA TYR A 7 3.14 2.60 -36.47
C TYR A 7 2.84 4.11 -36.46
N GLU A 8 3.80 4.95 -36.03
CA GLU A 8 3.61 6.40 -35.98
C GLU A 8 3.64 7.07 -37.37
N TYR A 9 4.37 6.51 -38.34
CA TYR A 9 4.63 7.18 -39.64
C TYR A 9 4.31 6.36 -40.88
N GLU A 10 4.12 5.04 -40.80
CA GLU A 10 4.01 4.14 -41.96
C GLU A 10 2.78 3.22 -41.93
N ASP A 11 1.72 3.60 -41.19
CA ASP A 11 0.44 2.85 -41.06
C ASP A 11 0.61 1.35 -40.77
N SER A 12 1.71 0.99 -40.08
CA SER A 12 2.01 -0.40 -39.74
C SER A 12 1.09 -0.94 -38.63
N PRO A 13 0.99 -2.28 -38.48
CA PRO A 13 0.17 -2.87 -37.43
C PRO A 13 0.59 -2.37 -36.04
N GLY A 14 -0.42 -2.02 -35.23
CA GLY A 14 -0.22 -1.52 -33.88
C GLY A 14 0.32 -2.56 -32.89
N PRO A 15 0.38 -2.21 -31.60
CA PRO A 15 0.97 -3.06 -30.56
C PRO A 15 0.38 -4.46 -30.53
N ASN A 16 1.24 -5.48 -30.42
CA ASN A 16 0.83 -6.88 -30.34
C ASN A 16 0.17 -7.17 -28.98
N CYS A 17 -1.06 -7.69 -28.99
CA CYS A 17 -1.80 -8.03 -27.77
C CYS A 17 -1.18 -9.17 -26.95
N LYS A 18 -0.32 -10.02 -27.54
CA LYS A 18 0.38 -11.12 -26.85
C LYS A 18 1.74 -10.74 -26.30
N ASP A 19 2.30 -9.63 -26.76
CA ASP A 19 3.62 -9.12 -26.36
C ASP A 19 3.58 -7.60 -26.27
N LEU A 20 2.84 -7.10 -25.27
CA LEU A 20 2.62 -5.67 -25.06
C LEU A 20 3.87 -5.04 -24.45
N ALA A 21 4.43 -4.04 -25.12
CA ALA A 21 5.56 -3.25 -24.64
C ALA A 21 5.25 -1.75 -24.72
N PHE A 22 5.56 -1.01 -23.66
CA PHE A 22 5.49 0.45 -23.68
C PHE A 22 6.73 1.05 -24.35
N ASP A 23 6.53 2.11 -25.15
CA ASP A 23 7.64 2.97 -25.55
C ASP A 23 7.91 4.01 -24.45
N LEU A 24 9.00 3.82 -23.73
CA LEU A 24 9.39 4.73 -22.64
C LEU A 24 10.29 5.88 -23.12
N ARG A 25 10.69 5.91 -24.40
CA ARG A 25 11.62 6.93 -24.91
C ARG A 25 10.94 8.21 -25.39
N CYS A 26 9.71 8.13 -25.89
CA CYS A 26 8.97 9.29 -26.36
C CYS A 26 8.34 10.08 -25.21
N ARG A 27 8.53 11.41 -25.20
CA ARG A 27 7.95 12.28 -24.17
C ARG A 27 6.51 12.68 -24.54
N SER A 28 5.67 12.65 -23.51
CA SER A 28 4.39 13.37 -23.35
C SER A 28 3.12 12.75 -23.95
N LYS A 29 3.08 12.25 -25.19
CA LYS A 29 1.92 11.55 -25.78
C LYS A 29 2.35 10.70 -26.97
N SER A 30 2.63 9.42 -26.76
CA SER A 30 2.93 8.51 -27.86
C SER A 30 1.64 7.76 -28.25
N PRO A 31 1.21 7.84 -29.52
CA PRO A 31 0.07 7.07 -30.03
C PRO A 31 0.20 5.57 -29.76
N TRP A 32 1.44 5.06 -29.76
CA TRP A 32 1.74 3.68 -29.40
C TRP A 32 1.32 3.36 -27.97
N ASN A 33 1.74 4.18 -27.00
CA ASN A 33 1.40 3.98 -25.58
C ASN A 33 -0.09 4.15 -25.31
N ASP A 34 -0.74 5.09 -25.98
CA ASP A 34 -2.19 5.26 -25.88
C ASP A 34 -2.92 4.00 -26.36
N LYS A 35 -2.45 3.40 -27.46
CA LYS A 35 -3.01 2.13 -27.95
C LYS A 35 -2.74 0.96 -27.01
N VAL A 36 -1.54 0.88 -26.42
CA VAL A 36 -1.23 -0.14 -25.38
C VAL A 36 -2.15 0.02 -24.17
N ILE A 37 -2.38 1.24 -23.69
CA ILE A 37 -3.31 1.50 -22.57
C ILE A 37 -4.74 1.09 -22.94
N GLY A 38 -5.19 1.38 -24.16
CA GLY A 38 -6.49 0.94 -24.67
C GLY A 38 -6.64 -0.58 -24.67
N LEU A 39 -5.63 -1.31 -25.17
CA LEU A 39 -5.64 -2.79 -25.17
C LEU A 39 -5.67 -3.37 -23.74
N LEU A 40 -4.95 -2.75 -22.80
CA LEU A 40 -4.98 -3.15 -21.39
C LEU A 40 -6.34 -2.87 -20.74
N LEU A 41 -7.00 -1.79 -21.11
CA LEU A 41 -8.34 -1.46 -20.64
C LEU A 41 -9.36 -2.48 -21.11
N GLU A 42 -9.36 -2.81 -22.41
CA GLU A 42 -10.23 -3.83 -23.01
C GLU A 42 -10.03 -5.19 -22.31
N GLU A 43 -8.78 -5.60 -22.10
CA GLU A 43 -8.47 -6.87 -21.42
C GLU A 43 -8.90 -6.87 -19.96
N LEU A 44 -8.74 -5.75 -19.26
CA LEU A 44 -9.14 -5.62 -17.86
C LEU A 44 -10.66 -5.67 -17.69
N GLN A 45 -11.41 -5.04 -18.59
CA GLN A 45 -12.87 -5.15 -18.64
C GLN A 45 -13.31 -6.58 -18.95
N ARG A 46 -12.72 -7.20 -19.99
CA ARG A 46 -13.02 -8.58 -20.38
C ARG A 46 -12.81 -9.56 -19.22
N ARG A 47 -11.72 -9.40 -18.45
CA ARG A 47 -11.47 -10.22 -17.25
C ARG A 47 -12.43 -9.91 -16.12
N GLY A 48 -12.75 -8.65 -15.89
CA GLY A 48 -13.76 -8.25 -14.91
C GLY A 48 -15.11 -8.92 -15.15
N ASP A 49 -15.52 -9.02 -16.42
CA ASP A 49 -16.77 -9.70 -16.81
C ASP A 49 -16.68 -11.22 -16.63
N ILE A 50 -15.57 -11.85 -17.06
CA ILE A 50 -15.38 -13.31 -16.95
C ILE A 50 -15.26 -13.77 -15.49
N GLU A 51 -14.51 -13.02 -14.68
CA GLU A 51 -14.26 -13.33 -13.28
C GLU A 51 -15.36 -12.78 -12.35
N SER A 52 -16.37 -12.11 -12.91
CA SER A 52 -17.50 -11.52 -12.18
C SER A 52 -17.04 -10.67 -10.99
N TRP A 53 -16.11 -9.75 -11.22
CA TRP A 53 -15.54 -8.92 -10.15
C TRP A 53 -16.63 -8.12 -9.41
N PRO A 54 -16.56 -8.03 -8.07
CA PRO A 54 -17.64 -7.46 -7.26
C PRO A 54 -17.77 -5.93 -7.39
N PHE A 55 -16.86 -5.27 -8.12
CA PHE A 55 -16.87 -3.83 -8.34
C PHE A 55 -17.02 -3.51 -9.82
N GLN A 56 -18.20 -3.02 -10.18
CA GLN A 56 -18.39 -2.36 -11.47
C GLN A 56 -17.88 -0.93 -11.35
N ARG A 57 -16.87 -0.59 -12.13
CA ARG A 57 -16.31 0.77 -12.20
C ARG A 57 -16.42 1.28 -13.62
N SER A 58 -16.50 2.60 -13.77
CA SER A 58 -16.53 3.22 -15.09
C SER A 58 -15.24 2.95 -15.86
N GLU A 59 -15.33 2.94 -17.18
CA GLU A 59 -14.15 2.89 -18.06
C GLU A 59 -13.15 4.01 -17.73
N ALA A 60 -13.65 5.23 -17.48
CA ALA A 60 -12.85 6.38 -17.08
C ALA A 60 -12.00 6.10 -15.82
N TYR A 61 -12.56 5.40 -14.83
CA TYR A 61 -11.82 5.03 -13.61
C TYR A 61 -10.64 4.10 -13.93
N PHE A 62 -10.85 3.08 -14.76
CA PHE A 62 -9.77 2.17 -15.14
C PHE A 62 -8.72 2.86 -16.02
N MET A 63 -9.16 3.72 -16.94
CA MET A 63 -8.29 4.55 -17.76
C MET A 63 -7.37 5.42 -16.89
N GLU A 64 -7.91 6.11 -15.89
CA GLU A 64 -7.14 6.92 -14.95
C GLU A 64 -6.10 6.09 -14.19
N ILE A 65 -6.47 4.89 -13.73
CA ILE A 65 -5.53 3.99 -13.03
C ILE A 65 -4.40 3.55 -13.96
N LEU A 66 -4.72 3.14 -15.18
CA LEU A 66 -3.72 2.69 -16.16
C LEU A 66 -2.77 3.84 -16.52
N GLN A 67 -3.30 5.03 -16.77
CA GLN A 67 -2.49 6.24 -17.00
C GLN A 67 -1.62 6.59 -15.79
N ALA A 68 -2.15 6.50 -14.58
CA ALA A 68 -1.38 6.74 -13.36
C ALA A 68 -0.24 5.72 -13.18
N ARG A 69 -0.49 4.43 -13.48
CA ARG A 69 0.53 3.38 -13.46
C ARG A 69 1.60 3.63 -14.52
N TYR A 70 1.22 3.97 -15.74
CA TYR A 70 2.16 4.33 -16.80
C TYR A 70 3.04 5.53 -16.40
N LYS A 71 2.46 6.60 -15.85
CA LYS A 71 3.22 7.78 -15.36
C LYS A 71 4.26 7.39 -14.31
N ARG A 72 3.91 6.50 -13.38
CA ARG A 72 4.85 5.98 -12.37
C ARG A 72 5.97 5.17 -13.03
N LEU A 73 5.62 4.26 -13.94
CA LEU A 73 6.60 3.48 -14.70
C LEU A 73 7.59 4.38 -15.45
N HIS A 74 7.08 5.35 -16.21
CA HIS A 74 7.90 6.30 -16.96
C HIS A 74 8.82 7.12 -16.03
N THR A 75 8.31 7.55 -14.86
CA THR A 75 9.11 8.27 -13.85
C THR A 75 10.26 7.42 -13.33
N ILE A 76 9.99 6.15 -12.98
CA ILE A 76 11.00 5.20 -12.51
C ILE A 76 12.03 4.94 -13.62
N TRP A 77 11.57 4.65 -14.82
CA TRP A 77 12.44 4.39 -15.97
C TRP A 77 13.35 5.58 -16.30
N THR A 78 12.79 6.79 -16.29
CA THR A 78 13.54 8.04 -16.51
C THR A 78 14.59 8.24 -15.40
N ALA A 79 14.24 7.95 -14.15
CA ALA A 79 15.18 8.04 -13.04
C ALA A 79 16.30 6.98 -13.14
N ALA A 80 16.03 5.83 -13.73
CA ALA A 80 16.96 4.75 -13.97
C ALA A 80 17.82 4.92 -15.23
N GLN A 81 17.61 5.98 -16.03
CA GLN A 81 18.51 6.26 -17.15
C GLN A 81 19.89 6.72 -16.63
N PRO A 82 20.99 6.26 -17.26
CA PRO A 82 22.33 6.76 -16.97
C PRO A 82 22.40 8.28 -17.17
N LYS A 83 23.04 8.97 -16.24
CA LYS A 83 23.27 10.41 -16.33
C LYS A 83 24.73 10.71 -16.62
N VAL A 84 24.98 11.93 -17.08
CA VAL A 84 26.34 12.44 -17.21
C VAL A 84 26.82 12.88 -15.83
N THR A 85 27.94 12.34 -15.40
CA THR A 85 28.62 12.67 -14.14
C THR A 85 29.27 14.06 -14.22
N ALA A 86 29.62 14.64 -13.07
CA ALA A 86 30.28 15.95 -13.01
C ALA A 86 31.64 15.97 -13.74
N MET A 87 32.28 14.81 -13.91
CA MET A 87 33.53 14.63 -14.64
C MET A 87 33.32 14.46 -16.16
N GLY A 88 32.08 14.57 -16.65
CA GLY A 88 31.73 14.43 -18.07
C GLY A 88 31.59 12.99 -18.57
N GLY A 89 31.82 11.98 -17.72
CA GLY A 89 31.60 10.56 -18.06
C GLY A 89 30.15 10.13 -17.88
N VAL A 90 29.69 9.12 -18.62
CA VAL A 90 28.36 8.52 -18.43
C VAL A 90 28.39 7.57 -17.22
N GLU A 91 27.40 7.66 -16.34
CA GLU A 91 27.23 6.73 -15.22
C GLU A 91 27.26 5.27 -15.68
N THR A 92 28.04 4.45 -14.99
CA THR A 92 28.02 3.00 -15.12
C THR A 92 26.74 2.42 -14.53
N PRO A 93 26.31 1.20 -14.92
CA PRO A 93 25.13 0.55 -14.34
C PRO A 93 25.17 0.46 -12.80
N ALA A 94 26.35 0.21 -12.22
CA ALA A 94 26.54 0.15 -10.77
C ALA A 94 26.33 1.51 -10.10
N GLU A 95 26.79 2.60 -10.73
CA GLU A 95 26.57 3.96 -10.22
C GLU A 95 25.09 4.37 -10.31
N VAL A 96 24.40 3.97 -11.39
CA VAL A 96 22.94 4.17 -11.53
C VAL A 96 22.19 3.44 -10.42
N GLU A 97 22.52 2.17 -10.17
CA GLU A 97 21.90 1.38 -9.12
C GLU A 97 22.13 2.00 -7.74
N GLN A 98 23.38 2.35 -7.42
CA GLN A 98 23.72 2.99 -6.15
C GLN A 98 22.97 4.31 -5.95
N ARG A 99 22.80 5.10 -7.00
CA ARG A 99 22.00 6.33 -6.98
C ARG A 99 20.52 6.04 -6.72
N LEU A 100 19.95 5.00 -7.31
CA LEU A 100 18.55 4.62 -7.08
C LEU A 100 18.33 4.11 -5.64
N ILE A 101 19.25 3.31 -5.10
CA ILE A 101 19.21 2.82 -3.72
C ILE A 101 19.27 4.02 -2.75
N THR A 102 20.26 4.89 -2.93
CA THR A 102 20.45 6.07 -2.07
C THR A 102 19.21 6.96 -2.07
N LYS A 103 18.65 7.24 -3.25
CA LYS A 103 17.42 8.04 -3.37
C LYS A 103 16.22 7.38 -2.70
N LYS A 104 16.09 6.05 -2.80
CA LYS A 104 15.03 5.30 -2.12
C LYS A 104 15.17 5.41 -0.60
N ASP A 105 16.39 5.27 -0.07
CA ASP A 105 16.67 5.37 1.36
C ASP A 105 16.40 6.78 1.90
N GLU A 106 16.80 7.82 1.16
CA GLU A 106 16.47 9.21 1.49
C GLU A 106 14.96 9.43 1.55
N THR A 107 14.23 8.93 0.56
CA THR A 107 12.77 9.05 0.52
C THR A 107 12.12 8.33 1.71
N LEU A 108 12.59 7.12 2.05
CA LEU A 108 12.10 6.37 3.22
C LEU A 108 12.41 7.10 4.53
N LYS A 109 13.60 7.68 4.67
CA LYS A 109 13.98 8.49 5.84
C LYS A 109 13.07 9.71 5.99
N ALA A 110 12.83 10.46 4.91
CA ALA A 110 11.95 11.63 4.93
C ALA A 110 10.50 11.25 5.28
N THR A 111 9.97 10.15 4.73
CA THR A 111 8.64 9.65 5.08
C THR A 111 8.55 9.30 6.57
N ARG A 112 9.53 8.58 7.11
CA ARG A 112 9.57 8.23 8.55
C ARG A 112 9.62 9.48 9.44
N GLN A 113 10.39 10.50 9.05
CA GLN A 113 10.43 11.76 9.78
C GLN A 113 9.08 12.47 9.75
N THR A 114 8.44 12.54 8.58
CA THR A 114 7.11 13.15 8.41
C THR A 114 6.06 12.44 9.26
N THR A 115 6.05 11.11 9.27
CA THR A 115 5.13 10.33 10.13
C THR A 115 5.39 10.61 11.60
N ARG A 116 6.65 10.67 12.04
CA ARG A 116 6.97 11.01 13.43
C ARG A 116 6.46 12.39 13.82
N TRP A 117 6.60 13.38 12.94
CA TRP A 117 6.12 14.74 13.23
C TRP A 117 4.61 14.81 13.32
N LYS A 118 3.90 14.15 12.38
CA LYS A 118 2.43 14.06 12.45
C LYS A 118 1.95 13.39 13.74
N ASN A 119 2.59 12.29 14.14
CA ASN A 119 2.25 11.61 15.39
C ASN A 119 2.59 12.44 16.64
N MET A 120 3.51 13.42 16.55
CA MET A 120 3.79 14.34 17.66
C MET A 120 2.76 15.48 17.74
N ASP A 121 2.29 16.00 16.61
CA ASP A 121 1.20 16.98 16.54
C ASP A 121 -0.13 16.38 17.02
N GLU A 122 -0.45 15.14 16.62
CA GLU A 122 -1.65 14.42 17.09
C GLU A 122 -1.61 14.16 18.61
N ASN A 123 -0.42 14.11 19.21
CA ASN A 123 -0.25 13.91 20.65
C ASN A 123 -0.72 15.12 21.49
N GLU A 124 -0.76 16.33 20.92
CA GLU A 124 -1.33 17.51 21.59
C GLU A 124 -2.87 17.48 21.57
N GLU A 125 -3.49 17.00 20.49
CA GLU A 125 -4.94 16.79 20.40
C GLU A 125 -5.41 15.63 21.30
N ASP A 126 -4.57 14.61 21.48
CA ASP A 126 -4.85 13.45 22.33
C ASP A 126 -4.95 13.81 23.82
N VAL A 127 -4.36 14.92 24.30
CA VAL A 127 -4.48 15.34 25.71
C VAL A 127 -5.94 15.55 26.09
N ALA A 128 -6.75 16.14 25.20
CA ALA A 128 -8.17 16.34 25.44
C ALA A 128 -8.94 15.01 25.47
N ALA A 129 -8.56 14.05 24.61
CA ALA A 129 -9.12 12.70 24.60
C ALA A 129 -8.76 11.91 25.87
N TRP A 130 -7.51 12.00 26.34
CA TRP A 130 -7.06 11.38 27.59
C TRP A 130 -7.70 12.01 28.82
N GLN A 131 -7.87 13.33 28.85
CA GLN A 131 -8.61 14.03 29.92
C GLN A 131 -10.10 13.69 29.92
N TRP A 132 -10.70 13.48 28.74
CA TRP A 132 -12.08 12.99 28.64
C TRP A 132 -12.18 11.56 29.16
N LEU A 133 -11.28 10.66 28.76
CA LEU A 133 -11.23 9.28 29.25
C LEU A 133 -11.06 9.24 30.77
N GLN A 134 -10.16 10.06 31.32
CA GLN A 134 -9.95 10.17 32.77
C GLN A 134 -11.21 10.66 33.50
N ARG A 135 -11.95 11.62 32.93
CA ARG A 135 -13.25 12.05 33.47
C ARG A 135 -14.30 10.93 33.41
N VAL A 136 -14.35 10.17 32.32
CA VAL A 136 -15.26 9.02 32.17
C VAL A 136 -14.95 7.95 33.20
N VAL A 137 -13.67 7.61 33.39
CA VAL A 137 -13.24 6.63 34.40
C VAL A 137 -13.53 7.13 35.82
N GLY A 138 -13.29 8.41 36.12
CA GLY A 138 -13.62 8.99 37.43
C GLY A 138 -15.12 8.97 37.71
N THR A 139 -15.93 9.43 36.75
CA THR A 139 -17.40 9.49 36.89
C THR A 139 -18.07 8.13 36.94
N LEU A 140 -17.60 7.15 36.15
CA LEU A 140 -18.11 5.78 36.19
C LEU A 140 -17.51 4.95 37.34
N GLY A 141 -16.32 5.29 37.81
CA GLY A 141 -15.63 4.61 38.91
C GLY A 141 -16.17 4.99 40.29
N GLU A 142 -16.42 6.28 40.54
CA GLU A 142 -16.96 6.75 41.84
C GLU A 142 -18.43 6.37 42.05
N GLY A 143 -19.21 6.19 40.97
CA GLY A 143 -20.62 5.76 41.04
C GLY A 143 -20.87 4.27 40.77
N GLY A 144 -19.90 3.55 40.22
CA GLY A 144 -20.02 2.15 39.78
C GLY A 144 -19.49 1.10 40.76
N MET A 145 -19.04 1.52 41.94
CA MET A 145 -18.64 0.64 43.05
C MET A 145 -19.49 0.90 44.29
N SER A 146 -20.81 1.10 44.12
CA SER A 146 -21.75 1.12 45.25
C SER A 146 -22.17 -0.32 45.57
N SER A 147 -21.38 -0.98 46.42
CA SER A 147 -21.67 -2.30 46.99
C SER A 147 -22.78 -2.19 48.04
N GLU A 148 -24.04 -2.16 47.63
CA GLU A 148 -25.17 -2.19 48.57
C GLU A 148 -26.48 -2.65 47.91
N GLU A 149 -26.50 -3.82 47.27
CA GLU A 149 -27.75 -4.57 47.11
C GLU A 149 -27.51 -6.08 47.29
N SER A 150 -27.86 -6.51 48.51
CA SER A 150 -28.62 -7.71 48.84
C SER A 150 -28.02 -9.09 48.50
N ASP A 151 -27.49 -9.68 49.57
CA ASP A 151 -27.37 -11.11 49.84
C ASP A 151 -28.74 -11.81 49.67
N VAL A 152 -29.10 -12.12 48.42
CA VAL A 152 -30.18 -13.08 48.10
C VAL A 152 -29.65 -14.05 47.06
N GLU A 153 -29.04 -15.11 47.57
CA GLU A 153 -29.28 -16.49 47.17
C GLU A 153 -29.86 -16.70 45.75
N ASN A 154 -29.05 -16.49 44.72
CA ASN A 154 -29.16 -17.32 43.52
C ASN A 154 -27.85 -17.40 42.74
N LYS A 155 -27.41 -18.63 42.53
CA LYS A 155 -26.22 -19.01 41.77
C LYS A 155 -26.30 -18.49 40.33
N ILE A 156 -25.78 -17.31 40.07
CA ILE A 156 -25.44 -16.90 38.71
C ILE A 156 -23.94 -16.64 38.71
N LYS A 157 -23.18 -17.68 38.30
CA LYS A 157 -21.80 -17.48 37.85
C LYS A 157 -21.89 -16.55 36.63
N THR A 158 -21.56 -15.28 36.80
CA THR A 158 -21.37 -14.35 35.69
C THR A 158 -20.09 -14.74 34.95
N VAL A 159 -20.22 -15.69 34.02
CA VAL A 159 -19.14 -16.06 33.11
C VAL A 159 -19.08 -15.00 32.01
N LEU A 160 -18.16 -14.05 32.16
CA LEU A 160 -17.84 -13.08 31.12
C LEU A 160 -17.27 -13.82 29.90
N HIS A 161 -17.99 -13.79 28.78
CA HIS A 161 -17.50 -14.33 27.51
C HIS A 161 -16.90 -13.21 26.67
N VAL A 162 -15.67 -13.40 26.22
CA VAL A 162 -15.06 -12.52 25.21
C VAL A 162 -15.80 -12.75 23.91
N LYS A 163 -16.48 -11.72 23.40
CA LYS A 163 -17.16 -11.78 22.10
C LYS A 163 -16.10 -11.95 21.01
N ASN A 164 -16.09 -13.11 20.37
CA ASN A 164 -15.22 -13.36 19.23
C ASN A 164 -15.70 -12.49 18.05
N MET A 165 -14.91 -11.50 17.67
CA MET A 165 -15.25 -10.56 16.62
C MET A 165 -14.75 -11.13 15.30
N THR A 166 -15.61 -11.19 14.27
CA THR A 166 -15.29 -11.80 12.96
C THR A 166 -14.09 -11.17 12.24
N TRP A 167 -13.69 -9.95 12.60
CA TRP A 167 -12.50 -9.28 12.07
C TRP A 167 -11.20 -9.65 12.81
N ARG A 168 -11.28 -10.30 13.97
CA ARG A 168 -10.14 -10.96 14.59
C ARG A 168 -10.02 -12.35 13.97
N HIS A 169 -9.20 -12.45 12.94
CA HIS A 169 -8.74 -13.76 12.45
C HIS A 169 -8.14 -14.55 13.62
N VAL A 170 -8.28 -15.88 13.55
CA VAL A 170 -7.92 -16.85 14.60
C VAL A 170 -6.48 -16.62 15.04
N ILE A 171 -6.33 -15.81 16.09
CA ILE A 171 -5.03 -15.35 16.59
C ILE A 171 -4.23 -16.50 17.22
N GLU A 172 -4.91 -17.61 17.55
CA GLU A 172 -4.31 -18.83 18.09
C GLU A 172 -3.21 -19.37 17.17
N GLN A 173 -3.40 -19.34 15.85
CA GLN A 173 -2.39 -19.81 14.91
C GLN A 173 -1.13 -18.91 14.90
N GLU A 174 -1.34 -17.59 14.98
CA GLU A 174 -0.24 -16.62 15.02
C GLU A 174 0.49 -16.66 16.37
N LEU A 175 -0.23 -16.89 17.47
CA LEU A 175 0.34 -17.08 18.81
C LEU A 175 1.14 -18.39 18.91
N ASP A 176 0.64 -19.48 18.32
CA ASP A 176 1.35 -20.75 18.26
C ASP A 176 2.70 -20.60 17.53
N ILE A 177 2.75 -19.82 16.44
CA ILE A 177 4.00 -19.52 15.73
C ILE A 177 4.98 -18.76 16.63
N ILE A 178 4.50 -17.76 17.37
CA ILE A 178 5.33 -16.97 18.30
C ILE A 178 5.84 -17.85 19.45
N ASP A 179 5.01 -18.74 19.99
CA ASP A 179 5.40 -19.64 21.06
C ASP A 179 6.38 -20.73 20.59
N HIS A 180 6.21 -21.26 19.38
CA HIS A 180 7.21 -22.16 18.76
C HIS A 180 8.55 -21.45 18.56
N GLN A 181 8.54 -20.20 18.11
CA GLN A 181 9.78 -19.41 17.94
C GLN A 181 10.48 -19.18 19.29
N ARG A 182 9.72 -18.90 20.35
CA ARG A 182 10.27 -18.74 21.71
C ARG A 182 10.86 -20.02 22.28
N ILE A 183 10.29 -21.18 21.98
CA ILE A 183 10.85 -22.47 22.40
C ILE A 183 12.19 -22.72 21.69
N VAL A 184 12.25 -22.47 20.37
CA VAL A 184 13.49 -22.60 19.59
C VAL A 184 14.57 -21.65 20.07
N ASP A 185 14.23 -20.39 20.37
CA ASP A 185 15.21 -19.39 20.82
C ASP A 185 15.74 -19.66 22.24
N ASN A 186 14.97 -20.34 23.11
CA ASN A 186 15.41 -20.74 24.46
C ASN A 186 16.32 -21.98 24.45
N ASP A 187 16.27 -22.82 23.41
CA ASP A 187 17.17 -23.98 23.26
C ASP A 187 18.54 -23.61 22.64
N ILE A 188 18.75 -22.33 22.30
CA ILE A 188 19.98 -21.81 21.64
C ILE A 188 20.94 -21.13 22.64
N PHE A 189 20.63 -21.12 23.94
CA PHE A 189 21.53 -20.64 25.00
C PHE A 189 21.92 -21.69 26.04
#